data_AF-A0A5M4B375-F1
#
_entry.id   AF-A0A5M4B375-F1
#
_cell.length_a   1.000
_cell.length_b   1.000
_cell.length_c   1.000
_cell.angle_alpha   90.00
_cell.angle_beta   90.00
_cell.angle_gamma   90.00
#
_symmetry.space_group_name_H-M   'P 1'
#
loop_
_entity.id
_entity.type
_entity.pdbx_description
1 polymer ?
#
loop_
_entity_poly.entity_id
_entity_poly.type
_entity_poly.pdbx_seq_one_letter_code
_entity_poly.pdbx_strand_id
1 'polypeptide(L)' 'MKRKIMNVIGMLVIAATLSSCATVFGGAVSECQRTKPAPGAPARPVRAGALIADVLLFWPGAIVDFATGAIYKPCDKK' A
#
# COMPACT_ATOMS: atom_id res chain seq x y z
N MET A 1 23.71 -18.72 15.21
CA MET A 1 23.36 -17.40 14.62
C MET A 1 23.33 -16.35 15.73
N LYS A 2 23.99 -15.20 15.57
CA LYS A 2 24.00 -14.13 16.58
C LYS A 2 22.56 -13.69 16.87
N ARG A 3 22.15 -13.56 18.14
CA ARG A 3 20.80 -13.12 18.54
C ARG A 3 20.32 -11.87 17.78
N LYS A 4 21.25 -10.95 17.47
CA LYS A 4 21.01 -9.75 16.65
C LYS A 4 20.48 -10.08 15.23
N ILE A 5 21.04 -11.09 14.58
CA ILE A 5 20.63 -11.52 13.23
C ILE A 5 19.26 -12.18 13.29
N MET A 6 19.00 -13.00 14.31
CA MET A 6 17.69 -13.63 14.52
C MET A 6 16.59 -12.57 14.74
N ASN A 7 16.89 -11.51 15.50
CA ASN A 7 15.95 -10.41 15.74
C ASN A 7 15.69 -9.59 14.47
N VAL A 8 16.72 -9.32 13.67
CA VAL A 8 16.58 -8.59 12.39
C VAL A 8 15.75 -9.41 11.39
N ILE A 9 16.00 -10.72 11.29
CA ILE A 9 15.20 -11.62 10.44
C ILE A 9 13.76 -11.68 10.96
N GLY A 10 13.56 -11.80 12.28
CA GLY A 10 12.22 -11.75 12.88
C GLY A 10 11.47 -10.45 12.57
N MET A 11 12.15 -9.31 12.68
CA MET A 11 11.58 -8.00 12.30
C MET A 11 11.27 -7.91 10.81
N LEU A 12 12.13 -8.43 9.94
CA LEU A 12 11.89 -8.48 8.49
C LEU A 12 10.73 -9.39 8.12
N VAL A 13 10.58 -10.54 8.79
CA VAL A 13 9.45 -11.46 8.57
C VAL A 13 8.15 -10.82 9.06
N ILE A 14 8.15 -10.18 10.23
CA ILE A 14 6.99 -9.44 10.74
C ILE A 14 6.64 -8.24 9.83
N ALA A 15 7.65 -7.51 9.36
CA ALA A 15 7.44 -6.43 8.40
C ALA A 15 6.96 -6.95 7.04
N ALA A 16 7.40 -8.12 6.59
CA ALA A 16 6.93 -8.75 5.35
C ALA A 16 5.49 -9.27 5.48
N THR A 17 5.11 -9.85 6.61
CA THR A 17 3.71 -10.28 6.85
C THR A 17 2.78 -9.07 7.03
N LEU A 18 3.26 -7.99 7.64
CA LEU A 18 2.54 -6.71 7.74
C LEU A 18 2.60 -5.87 6.45
N SER A 19 3.54 -6.12 5.53
CA SER A 19 3.55 -5.45 4.22
C SER A 19 2.40 -5.90 3.30
N SER A 20 1.68 -6.96 3.70
CA SER A 20 0.39 -7.34 3.14
C SER A 20 -0.79 -6.52 3.70
N CYS A 21 -0.57 -5.51 4.56
CA CYS A 21 -1.63 -4.64 5.07
C CYS A 21 -2.37 -3.85 3.97
N ALA A 22 -1.77 -3.68 2.79
CA ALA A 22 -2.44 -3.18 1.59
C ALA A 22 -3.68 -4.04 1.21
N THR A 23 -3.71 -5.31 1.61
CA THR A 23 -4.84 -6.24 1.37
C THR A 23 -5.87 -6.30 2.50
N VAL A 24 -5.57 -5.78 3.70
CA VAL A 24 -6.51 -5.88 4.85
C VAL A 24 -7.67 -4.89 4.69
N PHE A 25 -7.43 -3.72 4.09
CA PHE A 25 -8.48 -2.71 3.84
C PHE A 25 -8.66 -2.35 2.35
N GLY A 26 -7.73 -2.72 1.47
CA GLY A 26 -7.70 -2.26 0.08
C GLY A 26 -8.39 -3.18 -0.96
N GLY A 27 -8.50 -4.48 -0.69
CA GLY A 27 -8.99 -5.45 -1.68
C GLY A 27 -8.05 -5.62 -2.88
N ALA A 28 -8.52 -6.31 -3.93
CA ALA A 28 -7.74 -6.52 -5.14
C ALA A 28 -7.51 -5.20 -5.89
N VAL A 29 -6.28 -4.97 -6.36
CA VAL A 29 -5.91 -3.79 -7.15
C VAL A 29 -6.22 -4.05 -8.63
N SER A 30 -7.09 -3.23 -9.22
CA SER A 30 -7.46 -3.33 -10.64
C SER A 30 -6.38 -2.72 -11.55
N GLU A 31 -6.40 -3.07 -12.84
CA GLU A 31 -5.43 -2.53 -13.80
C GLU A 31 -5.46 -1.00 -13.86
N CYS A 32 -6.64 -0.40 -13.81
CA CYS A 32 -6.78 1.04 -13.89
C CYS A 32 -6.12 1.79 -12.70
N GLN A 33 -6.05 1.15 -11.52
CA GLN A 33 -5.37 1.71 -10.35
C GLN A 33 -3.86 1.71 -10.55
N ARG A 34 -3.32 0.71 -11.28
CA ARG A 34 -1.89 0.61 -11.60
C ARG A 34 -1.50 1.55 -12.74
N THR A 35 -2.35 1.68 -13.75
CA THR A 35 -2.10 2.51 -14.93
C THR A 35 -1.96 3.98 -14.57
N LYS A 36 -0.81 4.57 -14.91
CA LYS A 36 -0.54 6.00 -14.69
C LYS A 36 -1.35 6.84 -15.68
N PRO A 37 -1.95 7.98 -15.26
CA PRO A 37 -2.63 8.88 -16.18
C PRO A 37 -1.70 9.37 -17.29
N ALA A 38 -2.28 9.54 -18.49
CA ALA A 38 -1.60 10.17 -19.61
C ALA A 38 -1.20 11.63 -19.26
N PRO A 39 -0.18 12.19 -19.92
CA PRO A 39 0.16 13.61 -19.76
C PRO A 39 -1.06 14.50 -20.01
N GLY A 40 -1.34 15.43 -19.09
CA GLY A 40 -2.52 16.31 -19.16
C GLY A 40 -3.84 15.70 -18.68
N ALA A 41 -3.87 14.41 -18.36
CA ALA A 41 -5.04 13.77 -17.77
C ALA A 41 -5.16 14.10 -16.25
N PRO A 42 -6.38 14.11 -15.70
CA PRO A 42 -6.59 14.33 -14.27
C PRO A 42 -5.91 13.25 -13.42
N ALA A 43 -5.52 13.63 -12.21
CA ALA A 43 -4.95 12.70 -11.23
C ALA A 43 -5.99 11.64 -10.80
N ARG A 44 -5.49 10.43 -10.51
CA ARG A 44 -6.32 9.33 -10.00
C ARG A 44 -6.90 9.69 -8.64
N PRO A 45 -8.20 9.46 -8.39
CA PRO A 45 -8.80 9.75 -7.08
C PRO A 45 -8.22 8.83 -6.02
N VAL A 46 -7.82 9.40 -4.89
CA VAL A 46 -7.21 8.69 -3.76
C VAL A 46 -8.28 8.26 -2.75
N ARG A 47 -8.08 7.12 -2.10
CA ARG A 47 -8.85 6.67 -0.93
C ARG A 47 -8.39 7.44 0.31
N ALA A 48 -9.01 8.60 0.57
CA ALA A 48 -8.61 9.49 1.67
C ALA A 48 -8.52 8.79 3.03
N GLY A 49 -9.46 7.89 3.35
CA GLY A 49 -9.43 7.13 4.60
C GLY A 49 -8.19 6.22 4.74
N ALA A 50 -7.80 5.55 3.67
CA ALA A 50 -6.59 4.72 3.65
C ALA A 50 -5.33 5.58 3.82
N LEU A 51 -5.25 6.71 3.10
CA LEU A 51 -4.13 7.64 3.22
C LEU A 51 -3.99 8.19 4.65
N ILE A 52 -5.11 8.57 5.29
CA ILE A 52 -5.10 9.05 6.69
C ILE A 52 -4.63 7.94 7.63
N ALA A 53 -5.11 6.71 7.44
CA ALA A 53 -4.69 5.57 8.26
C ALA A 53 -3.19 5.29 8.11
N ASP A 54 -2.64 5.29 6.89
CA ASP A 54 -1.21 5.11 6.68
C ASP A 54 -0.39 6.25 7.30
N VAL A 55 -0.84 7.49 7.16
CA VAL A 55 -0.13 8.65 7.74
C VAL A 55 -0.08 8.58 9.27
N LEU A 56 -1.17 8.15 9.92
CA LEU A 56 -1.28 8.13 11.37
C LEU A 56 -0.76 6.84 12.03
N LEU A 57 -0.88 5.69 11.36
CA LEU A 57 -0.64 4.37 11.96
C LEU A 57 0.60 3.67 11.37
N PHE A 58 0.91 3.87 10.09
CA PHE A 58 1.99 3.14 9.43
C PHE A 58 2.51 3.84 8.17
N TRP A 59 3.43 4.80 8.37
CA TRP A 59 4.00 5.62 7.30
C TRP A 59 4.60 4.82 6.12
N PRO A 60 5.30 3.68 6.32
CA PRO A 60 5.76 2.85 5.23
C PRO A 60 4.63 2.27 4.36
N GLY A 61 3.43 2.09 4.93
CA GLY A 61 2.23 1.64 4.24
C GLY A 61 1.84 2.58 3.11
N ALA A 62 1.84 3.90 3.38
CA ALA A 62 1.53 4.91 2.36
C ALA A 62 2.43 4.75 1.12
N ILE A 63 3.73 4.55 1.33
CA ILE A 63 4.70 4.40 0.23
C ILE A 63 4.36 3.16 -0.61
N VAL A 64 4.08 2.03 0.04
CA VAL A 64 3.73 0.77 -0.62
C VAL A 64 2.39 0.91 -1.36
N ASP A 65 1.40 1.58 -0.78
CA ASP A 65 0.08 1.76 -1.37
C ASP A 65 0.09 2.70 -2.58
N PHE A 66 0.94 3.73 -2.57
CA PHE A 66 1.20 4.57 -3.75
C PHE A 66 1.95 3.80 -4.84
N ALA A 67 2.93 2.98 -4.48
CA ALA A 67 3.73 2.20 -5.43
C ALA A 67 2.92 1.09 -6.11
N THR A 68 2.05 0.41 -5.36
CA THR A 68 1.21 -0.69 -5.87
C THR A 68 -0.05 -0.20 -6.56
N GLY A 69 -0.46 1.05 -6.31
CA GLY A 69 -1.70 1.63 -6.79
C GLY A 69 -2.92 1.34 -5.90
N ALA A 70 -2.75 0.60 -4.79
CA ALA A 70 -3.83 0.26 -3.86
C ALA A 70 -4.50 1.49 -3.22
N ILE A 71 -3.78 2.61 -3.14
CA ILE A 71 -4.27 3.88 -2.61
C ILE A 71 -5.34 4.54 -3.49
N TYR A 72 -5.39 4.21 -4.79
CA TYR A 72 -6.35 4.84 -5.72
C TYR A 72 -7.71 4.16 -5.62
N LYS A 73 -8.79 4.88 -5.95
CA LYS A 73 -10.13 4.25 -5.98
C LYS A 73 -10.22 3.28 -7.18
N PRO A 74 -10.86 2.11 -7.01
CA PRO A 74 -11.12 1.19 -8.11
C PRO A 74 -12.07 1.83 -9.13
N CYS A 75 -11.87 1.52 -10.41
CA CYS A 75 -12.67 2.08 -11.51
C CYS A 75 -14.02 1.38 -11.68
N ASP A 76 -14.08 0.09 -11.33
CA ASP A 76 -15.33 -0.64 -11.28
C ASP A 76 -15.87 -0.60 -9.85
N LYS A 77 -17.01 0.08 -9.68
CA LYS A 77 -17.86 -0.12 -8.51
C LYS A 77 -18.56 -1.46 -8.70
N LYS A 78 -17.99 -2.54 -8.18
CA LYS A 78 -18.82 -3.68 -7.76
C LYS A 78 -19.20 -3.47 -6.30
#